data_AF-A0A9E5EX02-F1
#
_entry.id   AF-A0A9E5EX02-F1
#
_cell.length_a   1.000
_cell.length_b   1.000
_cell.length_c   1.000
_cell.angle_alpha   90.00
_cell.angle_beta   90.00
_cell.angle_gamma   90.00
#
_symmetry.space_group_name_H-M   'P 1'
#
loop_
_entity.id
_entity.type
_entity.pdbx_description
1 polymer ?
#
loop_
_entity_poly.entity_id
_entity_poly.type
_entity_poly.pdbx_seq_one_letter_code
_entity_poly.pdbx_strand_id
1 'polypeptide(L)'
;MTFLFKNRAIFSLLLLTFTQVSFANDFYPLEDGSLWKYQDSNNKTILKKAVREEKLGYYPSVLLEVSEGKTVLSSEHIGVTNEGVFRFALDGKRFDQGALLLKDKPKVGDKWPIILNLDAGKLATEVKVTEEEVAVPFGKFKCLVTTTVSKDEKGTEYILKNYYAQKVGVVKVTIEKAGKKYYELQLLEFKLGSNKASDAKGVEKK
;
A
#
# COMPACT_ATOMS: atom_id res chain seq x y z
N MET A 1 19.80 -27.47 -61.97
CA MET A 1 20.62 -27.32 -60.75
C MET A 1 20.95 -25.83 -60.58
N THR A 2 20.14 -25.06 -59.84
CA THR A 2 20.56 -23.78 -59.23
C THR A 2 19.56 -23.42 -58.13
N PHE A 3 20.08 -23.19 -56.93
CA PHE A 3 19.37 -22.82 -55.71
C PHE A 3 18.75 -21.41 -55.83
N LEU A 4 17.53 -21.23 -55.32
CA LEU A 4 16.99 -19.92 -54.93
C LEU A 4 16.66 -19.98 -53.43
N PHE A 5 17.47 -19.27 -52.65
CA PHE A 5 17.33 -19.14 -51.20
C PHE A 5 16.06 -18.36 -50.85
N LYS A 6 15.30 -18.93 -49.91
CA LYS A 6 14.05 -18.41 -49.36
C LYS A 6 14.39 -17.28 -48.38
N ASN A 7 14.05 -16.04 -48.76
CA ASN A 7 14.26 -14.85 -47.94
C ASN A 7 13.28 -14.86 -46.75
N ARG A 8 13.74 -15.24 -45.55
CA ARG A 8 12.98 -15.09 -44.30
C ARG A 8 13.46 -13.81 -43.61
N ALA A 9 12.71 -12.73 -43.82
CA ALA A 9 12.84 -11.55 -42.97
C ALA A 9 12.39 -11.93 -41.55
N ILE A 10 13.36 -12.04 -40.64
CA ILE A 10 13.13 -12.16 -39.21
C ILE A 10 12.71 -10.78 -38.72
N PHE A 11 11.40 -10.60 -38.53
CA PHE A 11 10.84 -9.42 -37.88
C PHE A 11 11.10 -9.56 -36.37
N SER A 12 12.28 -9.12 -35.91
CA SER A 12 12.57 -8.99 -34.48
C SER A 12 11.71 -7.88 -33.90
N LEU A 13 10.53 -8.25 -33.39
CA LEU A 13 9.69 -7.38 -32.59
C LEU A 13 10.38 -7.18 -31.24
N LEU A 14 11.15 -6.09 -31.12
CA LEU A 14 11.74 -5.65 -29.87
C LEU A 14 10.60 -5.17 -28.96
N LEU A 15 10.06 -6.07 -28.13
CA LEU A 15 9.05 -5.73 -27.13
C LEU A 15 9.73 -4.88 -26.04
N LEU A 16 9.73 -3.56 -26.23
CA LEU A 16 10.05 -2.60 -25.17
C LEU A 16 8.97 -2.73 -24.09
N THR A 17 9.21 -3.58 -23.11
CA THR A 17 8.43 -3.57 -21.88
C THR A 17 8.77 -2.29 -21.15
N PHE A 18 8.02 -1.21 -21.41
CA PHE A 18 7.94 -0.10 -20.48
C PHE A 18 7.40 -0.69 -19.18
N THR A 19 8.28 -0.88 -18.19
CA THR A 19 7.85 -1.04 -16.81
C THR A 19 7.15 0.25 -16.42
N GLN A 20 5.83 0.30 -16.62
CA GLN A 20 5.01 1.37 -16.08
C GLN A 20 5.15 1.30 -14.56
N VAL A 21 5.98 2.18 -14.01
CA VAL A 21 6.03 2.40 -12.56
C VAL A 21 4.65 2.91 -12.17
N SER A 22 3.94 2.13 -11.36
CA SER A 22 2.60 2.47 -10.87
C SER A 22 2.68 3.76 -10.04
N PHE A 23 1.77 4.72 -10.28
CA PHE A 23 1.70 5.94 -9.46
C PHE A 23 1.31 5.61 -8.02
N ALA A 24 0.66 4.46 -7.79
CA ALA A 24 0.39 3.97 -6.45
C ALA A 24 1.68 3.73 -5.63
N ASN A 25 2.82 3.46 -6.27
CA ASN A 25 4.11 3.34 -5.58
C ASN A 25 4.55 4.66 -4.95
N ASP A 26 4.24 5.80 -5.59
CA ASP A 26 4.53 7.12 -5.01
C ASP A 26 3.71 7.36 -3.73
N PHE A 27 2.54 6.74 -3.59
CA PHE A 27 1.71 6.88 -2.38
C PHE A 27 1.89 5.73 -1.39
N TYR A 28 2.77 4.78 -1.67
CA TYR A 28 3.08 3.68 -0.75
C TYR A 28 4.45 3.08 -1.09
N PRO A 29 5.55 3.79 -0.77
CA PRO A 29 6.88 3.28 -1.05
C PRO A 29 7.15 2.03 -0.20
N LEU A 30 7.30 0.86 -0.83
CA LEU A 30 7.40 -0.44 -0.18
C LEU A 30 8.79 -1.07 -0.23
N GLU A 31 9.82 -0.26 -0.51
CA GLU A 31 11.21 -0.72 -0.58
C GLU A 31 11.62 -1.44 0.71
N ASP A 32 12.41 -2.51 0.58
CA ASP A 32 12.85 -3.32 1.71
C ASP A 32 13.52 -2.46 2.79
N GLY A 33 13.04 -2.58 4.04
CA GLY A 33 13.50 -1.81 5.17
C GLY A 33 12.84 -0.43 5.34
N SER A 34 11.93 -0.02 4.46
CA SER A 34 11.14 1.21 4.65
C SER A 34 10.46 1.23 6.02
N LEU A 35 10.49 2.37 6.70
CA LEU A 35 10.05 2.52 8.08
C LEU A 35 9.26 3.80 8.27
N TRP A 36 8.10 3.67 8.90
CA TRP A 36 7.28 4.77 9.39
C TRP A 36 7.18 4.67 10.90
N LYS A 37 7.53 5.75 11.57
CA LYS A 37 7.36 5.88 13.01
C LYS A 37 6.23 6.86 13.26
N TYR A 38 5.20 6.40 13.98
CA TYR A 38 4.03 7.18 14.34
C TYR A 38 3.98 7.43 15.84
N GLN A 39 3.26 8.49 16.21
CA GLN A 39 2.73 8.69 17.54
C GLN A 39 1.23 8.40 17.52
N ASP A 40 0.74 7.62 18.49
CA ASP A 40 -0.69 7.42 18.68
C ASP A 40 -1.32 8.49 19.59
N SER A 41 -2.66 8.48 19.69
CA SER A 41 -3.41 9.40 20.55
C SER A 41 -3.10 9.29 22.05
N ASN A 42 -2.38 8.25 22.49
CA ASN A 42 -1.93 8.05 23.87
C ASN A 42 -0.43 8.36 24.03
N ASN A 43 0.20 9.03 23.06
CA ASN A 43 1.64 9.34 23.00
C ASN A 43 2.56 8.12 22.89
N LYS A 44 2.03 6.94 22.55
CA LYS A 44 2.84 5.75 22.30
C LYS A 44 3.49 5.83 20.93
N THR A 45 4.70 5.29 20.84
CA THR A 45 5.42 5.17 19.56
C THR A 45 5.05 3.85 18.88
N ILE A 46 4.51 3.96 17.67
CA ILE A 46 4.16 2.82 16.83
C ILE A 46 5.10 2.79 15.63
N LEU A 47 5.77 1.66 15.41
CA LEU A 47 6.61 1.45 14.23
C LEU A 47 5.86 0.60 13.21
N LYS A 48 5.84 1.04 11.96
CA LYS A 48 5.45 0.23 10.81
C LYS A 48 6.68 0.03 9.94
N LYS A 49 7.02 -1.21 9.60
CA LYS A 49 8.24 -1.52 8.85
C LYS A 49 7.95 -2.48 7.71
N ALA A 50 8.48 -2.20 6.52
CA ALA A 50 8.61 -3.17 5.43
C ALA A 50 9.73 -4.16 5.77
N VAL A 51 9.33 -5.41 6.04
CA VAL A 51 10.23 -6.43 6.59
C VAL A 51 10.87 -7.27 5.50
N ARG A 52 10.07 -7.69 4.51
CA ARG A 52 10.51 -8.50 3.38
C ARG A 52 9.42 -8.56 2.32
N GLU A 53 9.84 -8.84 1.09
CA GLU A 53 8.93 -9.29 0.04
C GLU A 53 8.45 -10.73 0.31
N GLU A 54 7.17 -10.98 0.09
CA GLU A 54 6.55 -12.29 0.23
C GLU A 54 5.43 -12.44 -0.81
N LYS A 55 5.29 -13.64 -1.40
CA LYS A 55 4.18 -13.92 -2.31
C LYS A 55 3.00 -14.51 -1.54
N LEU A 56 1.87 -13.84 -1.55
CA LEU A 56 0.60 -14.41 -1.09
C LEU A 56 -0.15 -14.99 -2.30
N GLY A 57 0.08 -16.28 -2.56
CA GLY A 57 -0.44 -16.91 -3.77
C GLY A 57 0.24 -16.33 -5.01
N TYR A 58 -0.55 -15.73 -5.92
CA TYR A 58 -0.03 -15.12 -7.14
C TYR A 58 0.36 -13.65 -6.99
N TYR A 59 0.03 -13.00 -5.87
CA TYR A 59 0.27 -11.58 -5.68
C TYR A 59 1.64 -11.34 -5.03
N PRO A 60 2.57 -10.64 -5.70
CA PRO A 60 3.74 -10.07 -5.04
C PRO A 60 3.26 -9.09 -3.96
N SER A 61 3.76 -9.27 -2.75
CA SER A 61 3.42 -8.40 -1.62
C SER A 61 4.66 -8.15 -0.76
N VAL A 62 4.58 -7.13 0.08
CA VAL A 62 5.54 -6.83 1.12
C VAL A 62 4.85 -7.05 2.45
N LEU A 63 5.50 -7.82 3.32
CA LEU A 63 5.07 -7.94 4.70
C LEU A 63 5.45 -6.65 5.44
N LEU A 64 4.43 -5.98 5.94
CA LEU A 64 4.56 -4.88 6.89
C LEU A 64 4.26 -5.41 8.29
N GLU A 65 5.15 -5.13 9.23
CA GLU A 65 4.91 -5.37 10.65
C GLU A 65 4.66 -4.04 11.35
N VAL A 66 3.64 -4.02 12.22
CA VAL A 66 3.32 -2.91 13.10
C VAL A 66 3.66 -3.32 14.52
N SER A 67 4.47 -2.53 15.23
CA SER A 67 4.95 -2.85 16.57
C SER A 67 4.93 -1.68 17.53
N GLU A 68 4.81 -1.99 18.83
CA GLU A 68 5.10 -1.09 19.94
C GLU A 68 6.32 -1.64 20.68
N GLY A 69 7.46 -0.94 20.57
CA GLY A 69 8.73 -1.44 21.11
C GLY A 69 9.14 -2.76 20.46
N LYS A 70 9.26 -3.82 21.27
CA LYS A 70 9.62 -5.19 20.79
C LYS A 70 8.41 -6.07 20.47
N THR A 71 7.19 -5.58 20.70
CA THR A 71 5.97 -6.37 20.54
C THR A 71 5.34 -6.06 19.19
N VAL A 72 5.22 -7.07 18.33
CA VAL A 72 4.44 -6.97 17.09
C VAL A 72 2.95 -6.98 17.45
N LEU A 73 2.24 -5.92 17.07
CA LEU A 73 0.81 -5.72 17.32
C LEU A 73 -0.05 -6.19 16.15
N SER A 74 0.47 -6.06 14.92
CA SER A 74 -0.25 -6.40 13.70
C SER A 74 0.71 -6.70 12.55
N SER A 75 0.24 -7.47 11.58
CA SER A 75 0.93 -7.71 10.31
C SER A 75 0.00 -7.49 9.12
N GLU A 76 0.54 -6.91 8.05
CA GLU A 76 -0.18 -6.64 6.82
C GLU A 76 0.65 -7.10 5.62
N HIS A 77 0.00 -7.74 4.64
CA HIS A 77 0.64 -7.96 3.35
C HIS A 77 0.08 -6.96 2.35
N ILE A 78 0.93 -6.04 1.90
CA ILE A 78 0.56 -4.98 0.95
C ILE A 78 1.23 -5.24 -0.38
N GLY A 79 0.48 -5.14 -1.49
CA GLY A 79 1.05 -5.15 -2.83
C GLY A 79 0.68 -3.89 -3.59
N VAL A 80 1.60 -3.39 -4.40
CA VAL A 80 1.38 -2.29 -5.33
C VAL A 80 1.29 -2.88 -6.73
N THR A 81 0.16 -2.67 -7.39
CA THR A 81 -0.10 -3.12 -8.76
C THR A 81 -0.36 -1.93 -9.68
N ASN A 82 -0.59 -2.18 -10.96
CA ASN A 82 -1.08 -1.18 -11.92
C ASN A 82 -2.52 -0.72 -11.65
N GLU A 83 -3.25 -1.41 -10.77
CA GLU A 83 -4.60 -1.02 -10.34
C GLU A 83 -4.59 -0.18 -9.06
N GLY A 84 -3.54 -0.30 -8.24
CA GLY A 84 -3.39 0.47 -7.01
C GLY A 84 -2.64 -0.24 -5.88
N VAL A 85 -2.83 0.26 -4.66
CA VAL A 85 -2.34 -0.33 -3.42
C VAL A 85 -3.39 -1.30 -2.88
N PHE A 86 -3.05 -2.57 -2.76
CA PHE A 86 -3.90 -3.61 -2.20
C PHE A 86 -3.36 -4.09 -0.85
N ARG A 87 -4.27 -4.38 0.09
CA ARG A 87 -3.98 -5.24 1.24
C ARG A 87 -4.51 -6.63 0.96
N PHE A 88 -3.63 -7.62 0.95
CA PHE A 88 -3.97 -9.03 0.69
C PHE A 88 -4.14 -9.85 1.97
N ALA A 89 -3.57 -9.41 3.08
CA ALA A 89 -3.82 -10.01 4.39
C ALA A 89 -3.69 -8.98 5.52
N LEU A 90 -4.40 -9.24 6.61
CA LEU A 90 -4.30 -8.53 7.88
C LEU A 90 -4.31 -9.55 9.02
N ASP A 91 -3.29 -9.54 9.87
CA ASP A 91 -3.14 -10.44 11.02
C ASP A 91 -3.34 -11.92 10.67
N GLY A 92 -2.74 -12.33 9.55
CA GLY A 92 -2.84 -13.68 8.99
C GLY A 92 -4.15 -14.00 8.25
N LYS A 93 -5.18 -13.16 8.35
CA LYS A 93 -6.43 -13.33 7.60
C LYS A 93 -6.26 -12.86 6.17
N ARG A 94 -6.46 -13.76 5.21
CA ARG A 94 -6.29 -13.50 3.77
C ARG A 94 -7.56 -12.91 3.16
N PHE A 95 -7.37 -12.06 2.16
CA PHE A 95 -8.42 -11.48 1.33
C PHE A 95 -8.19 -11.94 -0.11
N ASP A 96 -8.99 -12.88 -0.62
CA ASP A 96 -8.74 -13.56 -1.90
C ASP A 96 -8.59 -12.60 -3.10
N GLN A 97 -9.35 -11.50 -3.08
CA GLN A 97 -9.30 -10.45 -4.11
C GLN A 97 -8.47 -9.23 -3.67
N GLY A 98 -8.00 -9.22 -2.42
CA GLY A 98 -7.40 -8.05 -1.79
C GLY A 98 -8.42 -6.94 -1.48
N ALA A 99 -8.08 -6.09 -0.51
CA ALA A 99 -8.75 -4.83 -0.27
C ALA A 99 -7.99 -3.72 -1.03
N LEU A 100 -8.59 -3.16 -2.08
CA LEU A 100 -8.03 -2.00 -2.78
C LEU A 100 -8.08 -0.78 -1.86
N LEU A 101 -6.94 -0.39 -1.28
CA LEU A 101 -6.86 0.71 -0.31
C LEU A 101 -6.77 2.08 -1.01
N LEU A 102 -6.13 2.13 -2.18
CA LEU A 102 -5.92 3.34 -2.97
C LEU A 102 -5.76 2.93 -4.45
N LYS A 103 -6.54 3.50 -5.36
CA LYS A 103 -6.39 3.27 -6.81
C LYS A 103 -5.03 3.77 -7.33
N ASP A 104 -4.59 3.23 -8.46
CA ASP A 104 -3.58 3.89 -9.29
C ASP A 104 -4.12 5.25 -9.77
N LYS A 105 -3.26 6.28 -9.74
CA LYS A 105 -3.61 7.68 -10.06
C LYS A 105 -4.89 8.15 -9.34
N PRO A 106 -4.93 8.07 -8.00
CA PRO A 106 -6.11 8.42 -7.23
C PRO A 106 -6.44 9.91 -7.38
N LYS A 107 -7.73 10.24 -7.45
CA LYS A 107 -8.21 11.63 -7.54
C LYS A 107 -9.38 11.90 -6.61
N VAL A 108 -9.56 13.17 -6.26
CA VAL A 108 -10.71 13.63 -5.47
C VAL A 108 -12.01 13.22 -6.15
N GLY A 109 -12.95 12.70 -5.35
CA GLY A 109 -14.25 12.24 -5.83
C GLY A 109 -14.27 10.77 -6.27
N ASP A 110 -13.11 10.10 -6.38
CA ASP A 110 -13.08 8.67 -6.64
C ASP A 110 -13.79 7.88 -5.55
N LYS A 111 -14.46 6.81 -5.98
CA LYS A 111 -15.11 5.83 -5.11
C LYS A 111 -14.94 4.43 -5.67
N TRP A 112 -14.91 3.44 -4.79
CA TRP A 112 -14.95 2.02 -5.16
C TRP A 112 -15.41 1.16 -3.99
N PRO A 113 -16.06 0.02 -4.26
CA PRO A 113 -16.40 -0.94 -3.23
C PRO A 113 -15.16 -1.73 -2.81
N ILE A 114 -15.11 -2.10 -1.53
CA ILE A 114 -14.31 -3.20 -1.01
C ILE A 114 -15.29 -4.26 -0.52
N ILE A 115 -15.15 -5.47 -1.05
CA ILE A 115 -15.94 -6.62 -0.66
C ILE A 115 -14.97 -7.71 -0.19
N LEU A 116 -15.03 -8.04 1.10
CA LEU A 116 -14.21 -9.08 1.69
C LEU A 116 -15.09 -10.25 2.12
N ASN A 117 -14.72 -11.45 1.68
CA ASN A 117 -15.29 -12.68 2.20
C ASN A 117 -14.45 -13.10 3.41
N LEU A 118 -15.00 -12.94 4.61
CA LEU A 118 -14.34 -13.31 5.87
C LEU A 118 -15.03 -14.56 6.42
N ASP A 119 -14.39 -15.26 7.35
CA ASP A 119 -14.99 -16.44 8.01
C ASP A 119 -16.32 -16.12 8.70
N ALA A 120 -16.45 -14.89 9.23
CA ALA A 120 -17.66 -14.38 9.86
C ALA A 120 -18.74 -13.91 8.87
N GLY A 121 -18.48 -13.97 7.56
CA GLY A 121 -19.37 -13.54 6.50
C GLY A 121 -18.79 -12.46 5.58
N LYS A 122 -19.67 -11.88 4.76
CA LYS A 122 -19.29 -10.88 3.76
C LYS A 122 -19.27 -9.49 4.38
N LEU A 123 -18.11 -8.83 4.37
CA LEU A 123 -17.98 -7.41 4.68
C LEU A 123 -18.03 -6.62 3.36
N ALA A 124 -18.95 -5.67 3.26
CA ALA A 124 -19.02 -4.73 2.15
C ALA A 124 -18.90 -3.30 2.66
N THR A 125 -17.99 -2.54 2.08
CA THR A 125 -17.77 -1.12 2.37
C THR A 125 -17.42 -0.36 1.10
N GLU A 126 -17.51 0.97 1.14
CA GLU A 126 -17.13 1.85 0.04
C GLU A 126 -16.00 2.76 0.51
N VAL A 127 -14.97 2.88 -0.33
CA VAL A 127 -13.93 3.89 -0.17
C VAL A 127 -14.35 5.16 -0.90
N LYS A 128 -14.15 6.32 -0.27
CA LYS A 128 -14.33 7.64 -0.88
C LYS A 128 -13.05 8.45 -0.76
N VAL A 129 -12.68 9.17 -1.81
CA VAL A 129 -11.46 10.00 -1.84
C VAL A 129 -11.79 11.48 -1.75
N THR A 130 -11.17 12.15 -0.78
CA THR A 130 -11.14 13.62 -0.65
C THR A 130 -9.69 14.12 -0.62
N GLU A 131 -9.50 15.42 -0.46
CA GLU A 131 -8.18 16.04 -0.32
C GLU A 131 -8.18 16.96 0.90
N GLU A 132 -7.07 16.99 1.63
CA GLU A 132 -6.90 17.81 2.83
C GLU A 132 -5.44 18.23 3.00
N GLU A 133 -5.18 19.46 3.44
CA GLU A 133 -3.85 19.84 3.93
C GLU A 133 -3.71 19.42 5.39
N VAL A 134 -2.70 18.61 5.69
CA VAL A 134 -2.48 18.03 7.01
C VAL A 134 -1.09 18.37 7.51
N ALA A 135 -1.03 18.87 8.74
CA ALA A 135 0.21 18.99 9.49
C ALA A 135 0.35 17.83 10.49
N VAL A 136 1.49 17.15 10.46
CA VAL A 136 1.93 16.15 11.43
C VAL A 136 3.33 16.50 11.92
N PRO A 137 3.87 15.89 12.99
CA PRO A 137 5.20 16.21 13.47
C PRO A 137 6.31 16.06 12.41
N PHE A 138 6.17 15.12 11.48
CA PHE A 138 7.11 14.94 10.37
C PHE A 138 7.08 16.09 9.32
N GLY A 139 5.97 16.82 9.20
CA GLY A 139 5.84 17.91 8.23
C GLY A 139 4.40 18.26 7.86
N LYS A 140 4.28 19.15 6.86
CA LYS A 140 3.00 19.55 6.27
C LYS A 140 2.85 18.94 4.89
N PHE A 141 1.68 18.37 4.61
CA PHE A 141 1.41 17.64 3.39
C PHE A 141 0.06 18.02 2.81
N LYS A 142 -0.01 18.09 1.49
CA LYS A 142 -1.26 18.00 0.75
C LYS A 142 -1.59 16.52 0.55
N CYS A 143 -2.66 16.04 1.17
CA CYS A 143 -2.98 14.62 1.25
C CYS A 143 -4.22 14.26 0.45
N LEU A 144 -4.18 13.09 -0.19
CA LEU A 144 -5.39 12.38 -0.58
C LEU A 144 -5.89 11.56 0.61
N VAL A 145 -7.17 11.68 0.92
CA VAL A 145 -7.77 11.06 2.10
C VAL A 145 -8.75 9.99 1.63
N THR A 146 -8.45 8.72 1.94
CA THR A 146 -9.42 7.64 1.73
C THR A 146 -10.25 7.47 2.99
N THR A 147 -11.57 7.50 2.83
CA THR A 147 -12.53 7.29 3.93
C THR A 147 -13.30 6.00 3.68
N THR A 148 -13.36 5.15 4.69
CA THR A 148 -14.10 3.88 4.69
C THR A 148 -15.01 3.84 5.90
N VAL A 149 -16.29 3.48 5.68
CA VAL A 149 -17.27 3.33 6.76
C VAL A 149 -17.65 1.86 6.90
N SER A 150 -17.49 1.30 8.10
CA SER A 150 -17.86 -0.08 8.40
C SER A 150 -18.70 -0.15 9.67
N LYS A 151 -19.36 -1.29 9.89
CA LYS A 151 -20.08 -1.59 11.11
C LYS A 151 -19.61 -2.92 11.67
N ASP A 152 -19.48 -3.02 12.99
CA ASP A 152 -19.29 -4.31 13.66
C ASP A 152 -20.61 -5.09 13.78
N GLU A 153 -20.55 -6.31 14.33
CA GLU A 153 -21.70 -7.20 14.52
C GLU A 153 -22.80 -6.58 15.39
N LYS A 154 -22.46 -5.60 16.24
CA LYS A 154 -23.41 -4.88 17.10
C LYS A 154 -24.00 -3.65 16.40
N GLY A 155 -23.63 -3.41 15.14
CA GLY A 155 -24.05 -2.24 14.37
C GLY A 155 -23.27 -0.97 14.72
N THR A 156 -22.19 -1.06 15.52
CA THR A 156 -21.37 0.10 15.87
C THR A 156 -20.63 0.57 14.64
N GLU A 157 -20.82 1.83 14.26
CA GLU A 157 -20.14 2.42 13.11
C GLU A 157 -18.70 2.81 13.42
N TYR A 158 -17.82 2.50 12.47
CA TYR A 158 -16.43 2.93 12.44
C TYR A 158 -16.17 3.70 11.15
N ILE A 159 -15.51 4.86 11.27
CA ILE A 159 -15.05 5.65 10.13
C ILE A 159 -13.52 5.66 10.18
N LEU A 160 -12.90 4.96 9.23
CA LEU A 160 -11.45 4.95 9.04
C LEU A 160 -11.08 5.96 7.96
N LYS A 161 -10.12 6.84 8.27
CA LYS A 161 -9.47 7.70 7.28
C LYS A 161 -7.98 7.44 7.22
N ASN A 162 -7.44 7.25 6.02
CA ASN A 162 -6.00 7.21 5.77
C ASN A 162 -5.62 8.42 4.93
N TYR A 163 -4.60 9.17 5.38
CA TYR A 163 -4.14 10.39 4.73
C TYR A 163 -2.82 10.08 4.02
N TYR A 164 -2.85 10.03 2.69
CA TYR A 164 -1.71 9.67 1.85
C TYR A 164 -1.01 10.92 1.34
N ALA A 165 0.29 11.02 1.61
CA ALA A 165 1.18 11.99 0.99
C ALA A 165 2.08 11.32 -0.05
N GLN A 166 2.36 12.02 -1.15
CA GLN A 166 3.30 11.53 -2.16
C GLN A 166 4.71 11.34 -1.57
N LYS A 167 5.39 10.29 -2.04
CA LYS A 167 6.73 9.82 -1.68
C LYS A 167 6.92 9.41 -0.21
N VAL A 168 5.85 9.39 0.56
CA VAL A 168 5.86 9.04 1.99
C VAL A 168 4.82 7.96 2.28
N GLY A 169 3.65 8.06 1.67
CA GLY A 169 2.51 7.20 1.96
C GLY A 169 1.65 7.72 3.10
N VAL A 170 1.20 6.84 4.01
CA VAL A 170 0.24 7.24 5.04
C VAL A 170 0.93 8.11 6.09
N VAL A 171 0.56 9.39 6.17
CA VAL A 171 1.13 10.33 7.16
C VAL A 171 0.27 10.49 8.40
N LYS A 172 -1.02 10.15 8.29
CA LYS A 172 -1.99 10.19 9.38
C LYS A 172 -3.04 9.09 9.19
N VAL A 173 -3.54 8.58 10.29
CA VAL A 173 -4.73 7.70 10.33
C VAL A 173 -5.68 8.22 11.38
N THR A 174 -6.98 8.24 11.12
CA THR A 174 -8.00 8.49 12.15
C THR A 174 -9.05 7.40 12.12
N ILE A 175 -9.46 6.94 13.30
CA ILE A 175 -10.60 6.06 13.47
C ILE A 175 -11.60 6.79 14.37
N GLU A 176 -12.81 6.98 13.87
CA GLU A 176 -13.96 7.37 14.68
C GLU A 176 -14.79 6.13 14.99
N LYS A 177 -15.31 6.03 16.20
CA LYS A 177 -16.21 4.97 16.67
C LYS A 177 -17.47 5.63 17.23
N ALA A 178 -18.63 5.28 16.69
CA ALA A 178 -19.92 5.86 17.10
C ALA A 178 -19.90 7.41 17.13
N GLY A 179 -19.34 8.03 16.08
CA GLY A 179 -19.27 9.49 15.91
C GLY A 179 -18.27 10.22 16.83
N LYS A 180 -17.42 9.49 17.56
CA LYS A 180 -16.36 10.06 18.40
C LYS A 180 -15.00 9.61 17.92
N LYS A 181 -14.00 10.51 17.97
CA LYS A 181 -12.60 10.15 17.74
C LYS A 181 -12.21 9.04 18.71
N TYR A 182 -11.83 7.89 18.17
CA TYR A 182 -11.46 6.70 18.92
C TYR A 182 -9.94 6.48 18.90
N TYR A 183 -9.31 6.75 17.76
CA TYR A 183 -7.88 6.56 17.58
C TYR A 183 -7.31 7.52 16.54
N GLU A 184 -6.06 7.92 16.71
CA GLU A 184 -5.30 8.67 15.71
C GLU A 184 -3.84 8.23 15.72
N LEU A 185 -3.24 8.20 14.53
CA LEU A 185 -1.81 8.08 14.32
C LEU A 185 -1.32 9.31 13.56
N GLN A 186 -0.18 9.87 13.97
CA GLN A 186 0.50 10.94 13.25
C GLN A 186 1.96 10.57 13.00
N LEU A 187 2.44 10.78 11.78
CA LEU A 187 3.80 10.45 11.41
C LEU A 187 4.81 11.35 12.11
N LEU A 188 5.76 10.72 12.80
CA LEU A 188 6.91 11.36 13.43
C LEU A 188 8.13 11.35 12.51
N GLU A 189 8.36 10.23 11.85
CA GLU A 189 9.58 9.98 11.07
C GLU A 189 9.30 8.97 9.96
N PHE A 190 9.86 9.20 8.77
CA PHE A 190 9.84 8.27 7.66
C PHE A 190 11.26 8.04 7.14
N LYS A 191 11.58 6.77 6.85
CA LYS A 191 12.81 6.36 6.17
C LYS A 191 12.45 5.44 5.02
N LEU A 192 12.86 5.83 3.82
CA LEU A 192 12.80 4.97 2.66
C LEU A 192 13.83 3.85 2.79
N GLY A 193 13.41 2.63 2.47
CA GLY A 193 14.29 1.48 2.36
C GLY A 193 15.25 1.59 1.18
N SER A 194 16.13 0.59 1.04
CA SER A 194 17.06 0.50 -0.09
C SER A 194 16.65 -0.66 -0.99
N ASN A 195 16.49 -0.40 -2.29
CA ASN A 195 16.30 -1.45 -3.28
C ASN A 195 17.59 -2.28 -3.43
N LYS A 196 17.67 -3.44 -2.79
CA LYS A 196 18.76 -4.41 -3.03
C LYS A 196 18.77 -5.01 -4.45
N ALA A 197 17.77 -4.67 -5.28
CA ALA A 197 17.61 -5.22 -6.62
C ALA A 197 18.39 -4.47 -7.73
N SER A 198 19.00 -3.30 -7.46
CA SER A 198 19.77 -2.56 -8.49
C SER A 198 21.29 -2.78 -8.44
N ASP A 199 21.84 -3.35 -7.37
CA ASP A 199 23.30 -3.44 -7.19
C ASP A 199 23.92 -4.73 -7.76
N ALA A 200 23.11 -5.58 -8.38
CA ALA A 200 23.55 -6.84 -9.01
C ALA A 200 23.64 -6.76 -10.54
N LYS A 201 24.09 -5.64 -11.11
CA LYS A 201 24.62 -5.60 -12.50
C LYS A 201 25.72 -4.54 -12.61
N GLY A 202 26.89 -4.87 -12.08
CA GLY A 202 28.04 -3.96 -12.12
C GLY A 202 29.38 -4.58 -11.75
N VAL A 203 29.60 -5.86 -12.05
CA VAL A 203 30.97 -6.39 -12.12
C VAL A 203 31.09 -7.22 -13.39
N GLU A 204 31.43 -6.54 -14.48
CA GLU A 204 32.24 -7.15 -15.53
C GLU A 204 33.15 -6.09 -16.16
N LYS A 205 34.39 -6.51 -16.43
CA LYS A 205 35.56 -5.83 -17.05
C LYS A 205 36.55 -5.24 -16.03
N LYS A 206 37.83 -5.64 -16.02
CA LYS A 206 38.69 -6.29 -17.03
C LYS A 206 39.49 -7.44 -16.46
#